data_AF-A0A2D6LUP7-F1
#
_entry.id   AF-A0A2D6LUP7-F1
#
_cell.length_a   1.000
_cell.length_b   1.000
_cell.length_c   1.000
_cell.angle_alpha   90.00
_cell.angle_beta   90.00
_cell.angle_gamma   90.00
#
_symmetry.space_group_name_H-M   'P 1'
#
loop_
_entity.id
_entity.type
_entity.pdbx_description
1 polymer ?
#
loop_
_entity_poly.entity_id
_entity_poly.type
_entity_poly.pdbx_seq_one_letter_code
_entity_poly.pdbx_strand_id
1 'polypeptide(L)'
;MKGVFFRERPFLVLDGVRQMGKVWLNSSFPSGHSFMAFLGLVIFGRYKKLKVFLIVFAFLTLFSRVYLGMHYPSDVVFGGLLGYIVGLFVIWLDEKKYLKVFKLK
;
A
#
# COMPACT_ATOMS: atom_id res chain seq x y z
N MET A 1 -5.18 13.02 -0.14
CA MET A 1 -4.59 12.66 -1.44
C MET A 1 -5.63 12.31 -2.50
N LYS A 2 -6.57 11.39 -2.26
CA LYS A 2 -7.59 11.01 -3.26
C LYS A 2 -8.52 12.14 -3.74
N GLY A 3 -8.77 13.15 -2.93
CA GLY A 3 -9.54 14.34 -3.34
C GLY A 3 -8.71 15.45 -3.99
N VAL A 4 -7.39 15.25 -4.13
CA VAL A 4 -6.46 16.23 -4.74
C VAL A 4 -6.12 15.83 -6.18
N PHE A 5 -5.94 14.52 -6.41
CA PHE A 5 -5.72 13.95 -7.73
C PHE A 5 -7.02 13.33 -8.24
N PHE A 6 -7.70 13.95 -9.19
CA PHE A 6 -8.89 13.39 -9.84
C PHE A 6 -8.49 12.44 -10.98
N ARG A 7 -7.79 11.35 -10.62
CA ARG A 7 -7.40 10.34 -11.60
C ARG A 7 -8.51 9.32 -11.77
N GLU A 8 -9.07 9.26 -12.97
CA GLU A 8 -10.04 8.22 -13.35
C GLU A 8 -9.41 6.83 -13.30
N ARG A 9 -10.21 5.80 -13.09
CA ARG A 9 -9.73 4.42 -12.98
C ARG A 9 -9.57 3.80 -14.38
N PRO A 10 -8.62 2.87 -14.60
CA PRO A 10 -8.36 2.30 -15.91
C PRO A 10 -9.60 1.73 -16.62
N PHE A 11 -10.47 1.02 -15.89
CA PHE A 11 -11.70 0.43 -16.46
C PHE A 11 -12.73 1.45 -16.96
N LEU A 12 -12.61 2.74 -16.61
CA LEU A 12 -13.51 3.79 -17.10
C LEU A 12 -13.09 4.37 -18.45
N VAL A 13 -11.79 4.24 -18.80
CA VAL A 13 -11.18 5.01 -19.90
C VAL A 13 -10.52 4.11 -20.95
N LEU A 14 -10.09 2.90 -20.57
CA LEU A 14 -9.39 1.98 -21.46
C LEU A 14 -10.31 0.84 -21.91
N ASP A 15 -10.45 0.71 -23.22
CA ASP A 15 -11.13 -0.42 -23.84
C ASP A 15 -10.37 -1.74 -23.59
N GLY A 16 -11.12 -2.83 -23.41
CA GLY A 16 -10.55 -4.16 -23.16
C GLY A 16 -10.08 -4.42 -21.72
N VAL A 17 -10.21 -3.44 -20.81
CA VAL A 17 -9.94 -3.66 -19.38
C VAL A 17 -11.12 -4.35 -18.71
N ARG A 18 -10.94 -5.63 -18.38
CA ARG A 18 -11.97 -6.42 -17.70
C ARG A 18 -12.04 -6.04 -16.22
N GLN A 19 -13.04 -5.23 -15.86
CA GLN A 19 -13.36 -4.92 -14.48
C GLN A 19 -13.95 -6.14 -13.77
N MET A 20 -13.40 -6.52 -12.61
CA MET A 20 -13.98 -7.55 -11.74
C MET A 20 -14.13 -7.05 -10.31
N GLY A 21 -15.35 -7.12 -9.78
CA GLY A 21 -15.67 -6.77 -8.38
C GLY A 21 -16.34 -5.41 -8.19
N LYS A 22 -16.47 -5.00 -6.92
CA LYS A 22 -17.19 -3.78 -6.50
C LYS A 22 -16.46 -2.50 -6.91
N VAL A 23 -17.18 -1.60 -7.57
CA VAL A 23 -16.67 -0.32 -8.05
C VAL A 23 -16.73 0.75 -6.96
N TRP A 24 -15.68 1.56 -6.90
CA TRP A 24 -15.66 2.79 -6.14
C TRP A 24 -15.39 3.95 -7.10
N LEU A 25 -16.31 4.91 -7.17
CA LEU A 25 -16.20 6.12 -8.00
C LEU A 25 -15.26 7.19 -7.39
N ASN A 26 -14.30 6.76 -6.58
CA ASN A 26 -13.27 7.62 -6.03
C ASN A 26 -11.98 7.52 -6.84
N SER A 27 -11.11 8.53 -6.69
CA SER A 27 -9.83 8.61 -7.40
C SER A 27 -9.03 7.30 -7.35
N SER A 28 -8.46 6.96 -8.50
CA SER A 28 -7.54 5.84 -8.70
C SER A 28 -6.22 6.06 -7.94
N PHE A 29 -5.79 7.32 -7.76
CA PHE A 29 -4.49 7.63 -7.18
C PHE A 29 -4.58 8.17 -5.75
N PRO A 30 -3.72 7.71 -4.82
CA PRO A 30 -2.87 6.52 -4.90
C PRO A 30 -3.64 5.24 -4.53
N SER A 31 -3.06 4.07 -4.84
CA SER A 31 -3.65 2.78 -4.45
C SER A 31 -3.58 2.57 -2.93
N GLY A 32 -4.75 2.60 -2.27
CA GLY A 32 -4.88 2.32 -0.84
C GLY A 32 -4.55 0.87 -0.45
N HIS A 33 -4.85 -0.09 -1.34
CA HIS A 33 -4.50 -1.50 -1.11
C HIS A 33 -2.98 -1.71 -1.11
N SER A 34 -2.29 -1.06 -2.05
CA SER A 34 -0.82 -1.12 -2.14
C SER A 34 -0.17 -0.45 -0.94
N PHE A 35 -0.71 0.69 -0.50
CA PHE A 35 -0.27 1.36 0.72
C PHE A 35 -0.36 0.45 1.95
N MET A 36 -1.54 -0.13 2.21
CA MET A 36 -1.75 -0.97 3.38
C MET A 36 -0.90 -2.25 3.34
N ALA A 37 -0.74 -2.86 2.17
CA ALA A 37 0.06 -4.07 2.00
C ALA A 37 1.54 -3.83 2.32
N PHE A 38 2.13 -2.73 1.83
CA PHE A 38 3.52 -2.40 2.10
C PHE A 38 3.74 -1.87 3.53
N LEU A 39 2.78 -1.11 4.07
CA LEU A 39 2.80 -0.70 5.48
C LEU A 39 2.81 -1.92 6.40
N GLY A 40 1.90 -2.88 6.16
CA GLY A 40 1.84 -4.13 6.91
C GLY A 40 3.10 -4.97 6.75
N LEU A 41 3.66 -5.05 5.54
CA LEU A 41 4.94 -5.72 5.30
C LEU A 41 6.06 -5.12 6.16
N VAL A 42 6.16 -3.80 6.27
CA VAL A 42 7.20 -3.16 7.08
C VAL A 42 6.98 -3.42 8.57
N ILE A 43 5.77 -3.20 9.07
CA ILE A 43 5.46 -3.31 10.50
C ILE A 43 5.53 -4.76 11.00
N PHE A 44 5.01 -5.72 10.23
CA PHE A 44 4.96 -7.13 10.62
C PHE A 44 6.14 -7.95 10.06
N GLY A 45 6.92 -7.39 9.12
CA GLY A 45 8.11 -8.04 8.55
C GLY A 45 9.25 -8.26 9.55
N ARG A 46 9.18 -7.63 10.73
CA ARG A 46 10.07 -7.92 11.88
C ARG A 46 9.90 -9.36 12.40
N TYR A 47 8.75 -9.99 12.19
CA TYR A 47 8.52 -11.39 12.54
C TYR A 47 9.07 -12.29 11.42
N LYS A 48 10.29 -12.83 11.62
CA LYS A 48 11.02 -13.62 10.61
C LYS A 48 10.19 -14.74 9.95
N LYS A 49 9.33 -15.41 10.74
CA LYS A 49 8.44 -16.49 10.25
C LYS A 49 7.40 -16.01 9.23
N LEU A 50 6.99 -14.75 9.31
CA LEU A 50 5.96 -14.16 8.45
C LEU A 50 6.54 -13.34 7.29
N LYS A 51 7.81 -12.95 7.35
CA LYS A 51 8.42 -12.01 6.40
C LYS A 51 8.28 -12.46 4.94
N VAL A 52 8.60 -13.72 4.63
CA VAL A 52 8.50 -14.24 3.25
C VAL A 52 7.05 -14.23 2.77
N PHE A 53 6.12 -14.71 3.61
CA PHE A 53 4.69 -14.67 3.32
C PHE A 53 4.19 -13.25 3.06
N LEU A 54 4.58 -12.29 3.89
CA LEU A 54 4.17 -10.88 3.75
C LEU A 54 4.74 -10.23 2.49
N ILE A 55 5.98 -10.58 2.10
CA ILE A 55 6.57 -10.10 0.84
C ILE A 55 5.73 -10.60 -0.33
N VAL A 56 5.50 -11.90 -0.40
CA VAL A 56 4.70 -12.52 -1.47
C VAL A 56 3.29 -11.92 -1.49
N PHE A 57 2.64 -11.79 -0.33
CA PHE A 57 1.31 -11.20 -0.20
C PHE A 57 1.26 -9.75 -0.69
N ALA A 58 2.26 -8.93 -0.37
CA ALA A 58 2.34 -7.56 -0.83
C ALA A 58 2.45 -7.49 -2.36
N PHE A 59 3.34 -8.28 -2.98
CA PHE A 59 3.48 -8.31 -4.43
C PHE A 59 2.25 -8.87 -5.14
N LEU A 60 1.60 -9.90 -4.60
CA LEU A 60 0.33 -10.41 -5.13
C LEU A 60 -0.78 -9.36 -5.04
N THR A 61 -0.80 -8.56 -3.96
CA THR A 61 -1.76 -7.45 -3.84
C THR A 61 -1.53 -6.41 -4.93
N LEU A 62 -0.28 -6.02 -5.18
CA LEU A 62 0.10 -5.11 -6.27
C LEU A 62 -0.39 -5.63 -7.63
N PHE A 63 -0.04 -6.88 -7.94
CA PHE A 63 -0.42 -7.54 -9.18
C PHE A 63 -1.95 -7.58 -9.33
N SER A 64 -2.69 -7.96 -8.29
CA SER A 64 -4.15 -8.04 -8.34
C SER A 64 -4.80 -6.70 -8.70
N ARG A 65 -4.24 -5.56 -8.24
CA ARG A 65 -4.83 -4.24 -8.49
C ARG A 65 -4.66 -3.79 -9.94
N VAL A 66 -3.55 -4.17 -10.57
CA VAL A 66 -3.30 -3.92 -12.00
C VAL A 66 -4.09 -4.91 -12.86
N TYR A 67 -4.02 -6.20 -12.53
CA TYR A 67 -4.68 -7.28 -13.29
C TYR A 67 -6.21 -7.09 -13.37
N LEU A 68 -6.84 -6.64 -12.29
CA LEU A 68 -8.28 -6.38 -12.25
C LEU A 68 -8.68 -5.03 -12.91
N GLY A 69 -7.73 -4.30 -13.48
CA GLY A 69 -8.00 -3.00 -14.10
C GLY A 69 -8.39 -1.89 -13.12
N MET A 70 -8.16 -2.10 -11.82
CA MET A 70 -8.65 -1.19 -10.77
C MET A 70 -7.75 0.02 -10.56
N HIS A 71 -6.47 -0.10 -10.91
CA HIS A 71 -5.43 0.91 -10.71
C HIS A 71 -4.35 0.81 -11.79
N TYR A 72 -3.76 1.95 -12.16
CA TYR A 72 -2.59 1.97 -13.03
C TYR A 72 -1.35 1.44 -12.31
N PRO A 73 -0.36 0.87 -13.03
CA PRO A 73 0.91 0.45 -12.41
C PRO A 73 1.55 1.56 -11.56
N SER A 74 1.48 2.82 -12.01
CA SER A 74 1.99 3.98 -11.26
C SER A 74 1.24 4.24 -9.95
N ASP A 75 -0.09 4.06 -9.91
CA ASP A 75 -0.88 4.22 -8.68
C ASP A 75 -0.46 3.21 -7.60
N VAL A 76 -0.13 2.00 -8.06
CA VAL A 76 0.20 0.86 -7.23
C VAL A 76 1.64 0.96 -6.71
N VAL A 77 2.59 1.36 -7.56
CA VAL A 77 3.99 1.63 -7.17
C VAL A 77 4.06 2.77 -6.16
N PHE A 78 3.41 3.92 -6.45
CA PHE A 78 3.44 5.06 -5.55
C PHE A 78 2.73 4.77 -4.22
N GLY A 79 1.58 4.08 -4.26
CA GLY A 79 0.89 3.62 -3.07
C GLY A 79 1.77 2.71 -2.20
N GLY A 80 2.44 1.74 -2.80
CA GLY A 80 3.38 0.84 -2.10
C GLY A 80 4.57 1.58 -1.48
N LEU A 81 5.20 2.49 -2.24
CA LEU A 81 6.33 3.30 -1.75
C LEU A 81 5.93 4.17 -0.55
N LEU A 82 4.77 4.84 -0.63
CA LEU A 82 4.24 5.61 0.50
C LEU A 82 4.00 4.73 1.72
N GLY A 83 3.40 3.55 1.53
CA GLY A 83 3.14 2.59 2.61
C GLY A 83 4.43 2.14 3.29
N TYR A 84 5.48 1.88 2.50
CA TYR A 84 6.80 1.50 3.00
C TYR A 84 7.44 2.62 3.83
N ILE A 85 7.47 3.86 3.31
CA ILE A 85 8.06 5.01 4.00
C ILE A 85 7.32 5.29 5.31
N VAL A 86 5.98 5.27 5.29
CA VAL A 86 5.18 5.46 6.51
C VAL A 86 5.44 4.34 7.52
N GLY A 87 5.58 3.09 7.07
CA GLY A 87 5.93 1.98 7.94
C GLY A 87 7.28 2.17 8.64
N LEU A 88 8.30 2.61 7.91
CA LEU A 88 9.60 2.93 8.49
C LEU A 88 9.51 4.07 9.52
N PHE A 89 8.75 5.11 9.20
CA PHE A 89 8.52 6.23 10.09
C PHE A 89 7.81 5.80 11.39
N VAL A 90 6.82 4.90 11.30
CA VAL A 90 6.12 4.33 12.46
C VAL A 90 7.09 3.53 13.33
N ILE A 91 7.93 2.68 12.75
CA ILE A 91 8.97 1.93 13.49
C ILE A 91 9.94 2.88 14.18
N TRP A 92 10.42 3.91 13.47
CA TRP A 92 11.33 4.90 14.03
C TRP A 92 10.72 5.65 15.24
N LEU A 93 9.45 6.02 15.16
CA LEU A 93 8.73 6.64 16.27
C LEU A 93 8.60 5.70 17.46
N ASP A 94 8.33 4.42 17.22
CA ASP A 94 8.23 3.39 18.25
C ASP A 94 9.56 3.24 19.00
N GLU A 95 10.67 3.08 18.27
CA GLU A 95 12.02 2.98 18.85
C GLU A 95 12.41 4.21 19.67
N LYS A 96 12.12 5.42 19.17
CA LYS A 96 12.35 6.68 19.90
C LYS A 96 11.56 6.72 21.20
N LYS A 97 10.31 6.24 21.21
CA LYS A 97 9.45 6.21 22.41
C LYS A 97 9.97 5.19 23.42
N TYR A 98 10.35 3.99 22.97
CA TYR A 98 10.98 2.95 23.80
C TYR A 98 12.24 3.47 24.51
N LEU A 99 13.14 4.14 23.77
CA LEU A 99 14.38 4.71 24.35
C LEU A 99 14.12 5.85 25.35
N LYS A 100 13.05 6.63 25.15
CA LYS A 100 12.69 7.74 26.05
C LYS A 100 12.14 7.25 27.39
N VAL A 101 11.33 6.19 27.39
CA VAL A 101 10.78 5.57 28.61
C VAL A 101 11.90 4.96 29.47
N PHE A 102 12.92 4.36 28.85
CA PHE A 102 14.01 3.71 29.57
C PHE A 102 15.04 4.70 30.16
N LYS A 103 15.18 5.90 29.58
CA LYS A 103 16.01 6.98 30.14
C LYS A 103 15.36 7.75 31.30
N LEU A 104 14.06 7.54 31.54
CA LEU A 104 13.28 8.17 32.61
C LEU A 104 13.08 7.25 33.83
N LYS A 105 13.65 6.04 33.80
CA LYS A 105 13.82 5.14 34.94
C LYS A 105 15.29 5.13 35.35
#